data_AF-A0A1H8CHW2-F1
#
_entry.id   AF-A0A1H8CHW2-F1
#
_cell.length_a   1.000
_cell.length_b   1.000
_cell.length_c   1.000
_cell.angle_alpha   90.00
_cell.angle_beta   90.00
_cell.angle_gamma   90.00
#
_symmetry.space_group_name_H-M   'P 1'
#
loop_
_entity.id
_entity.type
_entity.pdbx_description
1 polymer ?
#
loop_
_entity_poly.entity_id
_entity_poly.type
_entity_poly.pdbx_seq_one_letter_code
_entity_poly.pdbx_strand_id
1 'polypeptide(L)' 'MKKRKSDFQHGYSNNCRRRELAQAYVPFQMLDDIFYPEEALMKGTLFPELYFPYRERRCCDRRRRY' A
#
# COMPACT_ATOMS: atom_id res chain seq x y z
N MET A 1 -4.52 -24.02 46.47
CA MET A 1 -5.03 -23.84 45.09
C MET A 1 -4.41 -22.58 44.49
N LYS A 2 -3.44 -22.72 43.58
CA LYS A 2 -2.85 -21.58 42.85
C LYS A 2 -3.48 -21.56 41.46
N LYS A 3 -4.33 -20.56 41.19
CA LYS A 3 -4.93 -20.38 39.86
C LYS A 3 -3.81 -20.10 38.85
N ARG A 4 -3.75 -20.92 37.79
CA ARG A 4 -2.75 -20.81 36.71
C ARG A 4 -3.02 -19.51 35.94
N LYS A 5 -1.96 -18.80 35.55
CA LYS A 5 -2.00 -17.59 34.71
C LYS A 5 -2.27 -17.93 33.23
N SER A 6 -3.34 -18.68 32.98
CA SER A 6 -4.00 -18.75 31.68
C SER A 6 -5.25 -17.88 31.91
N ASP A 7 -5.55 -16.80 31.22
CA ASP A 7 -5.54 -16.59 29.78
C ASP A 7 -5.78 -15.09 29.56
N PHE A 8 -4.75 -14.29 29.30
CA PHE A 8 -4.96 -13.00 28.65
C PHE A 8 -3.66 -12.47 28.03
N GLN A 9 -3.13 -13.22 27.07
CA GLN A 9 -2.21 -12.64 26.10
C GLN A 9 -3.04 -12.14 24.93
N HIS A 10 -3.42 -10.86 24.96
CA HIS A 10 -3.94 -10.17 23.78
C HIS A 10 -2.75 -10.00 22.81
N GLY A 11 -2.45 -11.07 22.09
CA GLY A 11 -1.35 -11.14 21.14
C GLY A 11 -1.69 -10.30 19.92
N TYR A 12 -1.14 -9.10 19.84
CA TYR A 12 -1.10 -8.35 18.58
C TYR A 12 -0.37 -9.22 17.55
N SER A 13 -1.12 -9.77 16.59
CA SER A 13 -0.60 -10.58 15.49
C SER A 13 0.37 -9.74 14.66
N ASN A 14 1.67 -9.98 14.83
CA ASN A 14 2.76 -9.31 14.10
C ASN A 14 2.88 -9.75 12.62
N ASN A 15 1.77 -10.13 11.96
CA ASN A 15 1.74 -10.54 10.55
C ASN A 15 1.25 -9.45 9.60
N CYS A 16 0.89 -8.27 10.11
CA CYS A 16 0.63 -7.12 9.26
C CYS A 16 1.98 -6.54 8.80
N ARG A 17 2.44 -6.93 7.60
CA ARG A 17 3.53 -6.24 6.87
C ARG A 17 3.41 -4.74 7.15
N ARG A 18 4.47 -4.13 7.71
CA ARG A 18 4.57 -2.68 7.98
C ARG A 18 3.80 -1.91 6.91
N ARG A 19 2.56 -1.51 7.23
CA ARG A 19 1.78 -0.66 6.34
C ARG A 19 2.45 0.70 6.45
N GLU A 20 2.86 1.23 5.31
CA GLU A 20 3.36 2.59 5.28
C GLU A 20 2.22 3.51 5.71
N LEU A 21 2.54 4.49 6.55
CA LEU A 21 1.57 5.54 6.89
C LEU A 21 1.18 6.27 5.60
N ALA A 22 -0.02 6.84 5.57
CA ALA A 22 -0.44 7.67 4.46
C ALA A 22 0.55 8.84 4.31
N GLN A 23 1.09 9.02 3.11
CA GLN A 23 2.00 10.11 2.77
C GLN A 23 1.34 10.99 1.73
N ALA A 24 1.47 12.31 1.89
CA ALA A 24 1.13 13.26 0.84
C ALA A 24 2.35 13.39 -0.09
N TYR A 25 2.21 12.96 -1.34
CA TYR A 25 3.28 13.03 -2.33
C TYR A 25 3.04 14.22 -3.26
N VAL A 26 3.92 15.22 -3.21
CA VAL A 26 3.81 16.47 -3.98
C VAL A 26 5.12 16.71 -4.75
N PRO A 27 5.31 16.12 -5.93
CA PRO A 27 6.48 16.34 -6.78
C PRO A 27 6.38 17.67 -7.54
N PHE A 28 7.54 18.17 -8.00
CA PHE A 28 7.59 19.25 -8.98
C PHE A 28 7.00 18.78 -10.31
N GLN A 29 6.20 19.64 -10.94
CA GLN A 29 5.50 19.35 -12.19
C GLN A 29 6.12 20.21 -13.29
N MET A 30 6.78 19.58 -14.25
CA MET A 30 7.42 20.26 -15.37
C MET A 30 6.58 20.04 -16.64
N LEU A 31 6.48 21.06 -17.49
CA LEU A 31 5.63 21.03 -18.70
C LEU A 31 6.37 20.48 -19.94
N ASP A 32 7.67 20.29 -19.83
CA ASP A 32 8.54 19.73 -20.86
C ASP A 32 8.39 18.20 -21.00
N ASP A 33 7.94 17.51 -19.94
CA ASP A 33 7.67 16.08 -19.95
C ASP A 33 6.24 15.79 -19.46
N ILE A 34 5.31 15.59 -20.40
CA ILE A 34 3.89 15.34 -20.13
C ILE A 34 3.36 14.16 -20.94
N PHE A 35 2.35 13.48 -20.41
CA PHE A 35 1.62 12.49 -21.18
C PHE A 35 0.82 13.14 -22.31
N TYR A 36 0.64 12.40 -23.41
CA TYR A 36 -0.32 12.78 -24.45
C TYR A 36 -1.75 12.79 -23.89
N PRO A 37 -2.67 13.61 -24.45
CA PRO A 37 -4.01 13.79 -23.90
C PRO A 37 -4.78 12.49 -23.66
N GLU A 38 -4.67 11.52 -24.57
CA GLU A 38 -5.33 10.22 -24.47
C GLU A 38 -4.79 9.42 -23.28
N GLU A 39 -3.48 9.41 -23.08
CA GLU A 39 -2.82 8.72 -21.97
C GLU A 39 -3.05 9.43 -20.64
N ALA A 40 -3.00 10.77 -20.63
CA ALA A 40 -3.27 11.59 -19.45
C ALA A 40 -4.69 11.34 -18.92
N LEU A 41 -5.67 11.22 -19.83
CA LEU A 41 -7.05 10.89 -19.47
C LEU A 41 -7.14 9.49 -18.84
N MET A 42 -6.46 8.49 -19.42
CA MET A 42 -6.44 7.14 -18.87
C MET A 42 -5.78 7.05 -17.50
N LYS A 43 -4.72 7.83 -17.27
CA LYS A 43 -3.96 7.84 -16.01
C LYS A 43 -4.56 8.75 -14.94
N GLY A 44 -5.40 9.71 -15.33
CA GLY A 44 -5.99 10.70 -14.43
C GLY A 44 -5.02 11.82 -14.01
N THR A 45 -3.90 11.96 -14.71
CA THR A 45 -2.91 13.02 -14.49
C THR A 45 -2.17 13.32 -15.79
N LEU A 46 -1.84 14.59 -16.02
CA LEU A 46 -1.00 15.01 -17.14
C LEU A 46 0.49 14.71 -16.89
N PHE A 47 0.90 14.77 -15.63
CA PHE A 47 2.30 14.73 -15.23
C PHE A 47 2.73 13.30 -14.88
N PRO A 48 3.78 12.76 -15.54
CA PRO A 48 4.33 11.45 -15.24
C PRO A 48 4.72 11.25 -13.78
N GLU A 49 5.25 12.29 -13.15
CA GLU A 49 5.74 12.25 -11.77
C GLU A 49 4.61 11.98 -10.77
N LEU A 50 3.37 12.34 -11.09
CA LEU A 50 2.19 12.10 -10.26
C LEU A 50 1.60 10.70 -10.44
N TYR A 51 1.97 9.97 -11.50
CA TYR A 51 1.40 8.66 -11.78
C TYR A 51 2.06 7.56 -10.94
N PHE A 52 1.50 7.29 -9.75
CA PHE A 52 1.97 6.24 -8.84
C PHE A 52 0.83 5.27 -8.44
N PRO A 53 0.48 4.29 -9.28
CA PRO A 53 -0.61 3.37 -8.98
C PRO A 53 -0.30 2.47 -7.78
N TYR A 54 -1.28 2.28 -6.90
CA TYR A 54 -1.15 1.36 -5.77
C TYR A 54 -0.94 -0.07 -6.27
N ARG A 55 0.17 -0.68 -5.88
CA ARG A 55 0.39 -2.11 -6.10
C ARG A 55 -0.58 -2.88 -5.21
N GLU A 56 -1.32 -3.83 -5.78
CA GLU A 56 -2.06 -4.79 -4.98
C GLU A 56 -1.08 -5.50 -4.04
N ARG A 57 -1.12 -5.13 -2.76
CA ARG A 57 -0.45 -5.91 -1.73
C ARG A 57 -1.26 -7.19 -1.62
N ARG A 58 -0.76 -8.30 -2.17
CA ARG A 58 -1.28 -9.64 -1.84
C ARG A 58 -1.11 -9.82 -0.33
N CYS A 59 -2.15 -9.51 0.42
CA CYS A 59 -2.26 -9.83 1.83
C CYS A 59 -2.27 -11.34 1.90
N CYS A 60 -1.18 -11.92 2.42
CA CYS A 60 -0.96 -13.35 2.59
C CYS A 60 -1.33 -14.19 1.36
N ASP A 61 -0.32 -14.60 0.57
CA ASP A 61 -0.39 -15.87 -0.14
C ASP A 61 -0.58 -16.96 0.94
N ARG A 62 -1.83 -17.22 1.32
CA ARG A 62 -2.19 -18.50 1.93
C ARG A 62 -1.95 -19.50 0.82
N ARG A 63 -0.71 -20.00 0.80
CA ARG A 63 -0.27 -21.25 0.19
C ARG A 63 -1.33 -21.77 -0.79
N ARG A 64 -1.13 -21.57 -2.08
CA ARG A 64 -1.58 -22.55 -3.07
C ARG A 64 -1.10 -23.93 -2.56
N ARG A 65 -1.98 -24.65 -1.89
CA ARG A 65 -1.79 -26.04 -1.47
C ARG A 65 -2.87 -26.80 -2.21
N TYR A 66 -2.39 -27.53 -3.22
CA TYR A 66 -3.01 -28.58 -4.02
C TYR A 66 -4.34 -28.22 -4.69
#